data_AF-A0AAU4YK17-F1
#
_entry.id   AF-A0AAU4YK17-F1
#
_cell.length_a   1.000
_cell.length_b   1.000
_cell.length_c   1.000
_cell.angle_alpha   90.00
_cell.angle_beta   90.00
_cell.angle_gamma   90.00
#
_symmetry.space_group_name_H-M   'P 1'
#
loop_
_entity.id
_entity.type
_entity.pdbx_description
1 polymer ?
#
loop_
_entity_poly.entity_id
_entity_poly.type
_entity_poly.pdbx_seq_one_letter_code
_entity_poly.pdbx_strand_id
1 'polypeptide(L)'
;MIQRSLFAYALLATALAAAALVGCGTPSGLGSGEPAPPVAVQPHPEGLWPAWARAGTPPGDAGAGEAAQEQAPPTPLAGLPAVPVRGGLAAMKPDAIVCADSRMKAQCGRARIDLPGRAGVRPPVYRDLTGDGAPELIVAADVESGRTVVSVYTAERGKVVQVLFTGGRRLAVEAVGSDLVVRAAASDGAEQAVRYTWDGTRMSTISDEKRYRPCPRSPRSSPDLSPPGSPSTQESPAEKSRAEKGPAEKGP
;
A
#
# COMPACT_ATOMS: atom_id res chain seq x y z
N MET A 1 -67.58 24.66 -65.08
CA MET A 1 -66.16 24.23 -65.07
C MET A 1 -65.41 24.64 -63.78
N ILE A 2 -66.09 24.87 -62.64
CA ILE A 2 -65.46 25.40 -61.40
C ILE A 2 -65.48 24.39 -60.24
N GLN A 3 -66.30 23.34 -60.32
CA GLN A 3 -66.53 22.38 -59.22
C GLN A 3 -65.52 21.20 -59.19
N ARG A 4 -64.73 21.02 -60.26
CA ARG A 4 -63.71 19.96 -60.34
C ARG A 4 -62.36 20.36 -59.74
N SER A 5 -62.07 21.66 -59.64
CA SER A 5 -60.80 22.14 -59.09
C SER A 5 -60.76 22.13 -57.56
N LEU A 6 -61.90 22.22 -56.87
CA LEU A 6 -61.94 22.25 -55.40
C LEU A 6 -61.65 20.88 -54.76
N PHE A 7 -62.03 19.78 -55.41
CA PHE A 7 -61.75 18.42 -54.91
C PHE A 7 -60.28 18.03 -55.02
N ALA A 8 -59.57 18.52 -56.03
CA ALA A 8 -58.14 18.24 -56.21
C ALA A 8 -57.28 18.94 -55.14
N TYR A 9 -57.63 20.18 -54.78
CA TYR A 9 -56.92 20.91 -53.71
C TYR A 9 -57.22 20.34 -52.31
N ALA A 10 -58.45 19.87 -52.06
CA ALA A 10 -58.80 19.25 -50.78
C ALA A 10 -58.06 17.93 -50.53
N LEU A 11 -57.89 17.09 -51.57
CA LEU A 11 -57.13 15.83 -51.50
C LEU A 11 -55.62 16.05 -51.36
N LEU A 12 -55.06 17.07 -52.02
CA LEU A 12 -53.63 17.38 -51.92
C LEU A 12 -53.27 17.96 -50.54
N ALA A 13 -54.15 18.79 -49.96
CA ALA A 13 -53.94 19.36 -48.63
C ALA A 13 -54.05 18.30 -47.51
N THR A 14 -54.93 17.31 -47.64
CA THR A 14 -55.03 16.19 -46.68
C THR A 14 -53.84 15.23 -46.77
N ALA A 15 -53.32 14.98 -47.98
CA ALA A 15 -52.09 14.19 -48.15
C ALA A 15 -50.86 14.89 -47.55
N LEU A 16 -50.74 16.22 -47.69
CA LEU A 16 -49.63 16.99 -47.12
C LEU A 16 -49.71 17.09 -45.58
N ALA A 17 -50.91 17.19 -45.02
CA ALA A 17 -51.11 17.22 -43.56
C ALA A 17 -50.82 15.86 -42.89
N ALA A 18 -51.08 14.75 -43.58
CA ALA A 18 -50.76 13.41 -43.06
C ALA A 18 -49.25 13.13 -43.01
N ALA A 19 -48.46 13.72 -43.91
CA ALA A 19 -47.01 13.53 -43.95
C ALA A 19 -46.26 14.26 -42.81
N ALA A 20 -46.87 15.27 -42.20
CA ALA A 20 -46.23 16.08 -41.15
C ALA A 20 -46.30 15.46 -39.74
N LEU A 21 -46.98 14.33 -39.54
CA LEU A 21 -47.18 13.70 -38.23
C LEU A 21 -46.26 12.49 -37.96
N VAL A 22 -45.41 12.08 -38.90
CA VAL A 22 -44.46 10.98 -38.72
C VAL A 22 -43.05 11.53 -38.46
N GLY A 23 -42.94 12.29 -37.36
CA GLY A 23 -41.69 12.91 -36.93
C GLY A 23 -41.51 12.90 -35.41
N CYS A 24 -42.11 11.94 -34.71
CA CYS A 24 -41.76 11.68 -33.31
C CYS A 24 -40.45 10.88 -33.28
N GLY A 25 -39.33 11.60 -33.12
CA GLY A 25 -38.07 10.97 -32.76
C GLY A 25 -38.25 10.16 -31.47
N THR A 26 -38.04 8.85 -31.57
CA THR A 26 -37.92 8.02 -30.37
C THR A 26 -36.64 8.43 -29.65
N PRO A 27 -36.66 8.69 -28.33
CA PRO A 27 -35.44 8.78 -27.54
C PRO A 27 -34.89 7.36 -27.35
N SER A 28 -34.52 6.67 -28.43
CA SER A 28 -33.83 5.39 -28.39
C SER A 28 -32.33 5.64 -28.21
N GLY A 29 -31.98 6.38 -27.16
CA GLY A 29 -30.60 6.67 -26.76
C GLY A 29 -30.08 5.71 -25.70
N LEU A 30 -30.95 4.93 -25.07
CA LEU A 30 -30.59 3.87 -24.14
C LEU A 30 -31.50 2.69 -24.46
N GLY A 31 -31.03 1.78 -25.33
CA GLY A 31 -31.60 0.44 -25.39
C GLY A 31 -31.60 -0.18 -23.98
N SER A 32 -32.42 -1.20 -23.75
CA SER A 32 -32.27 -2.06 -22.58
C SER A 32 -30.83 -2.57 -22.56
N GLY A 33 -29.98 -1.86 -21.81
CA GLY A 33 -28.54 -2.06 -21.83
C GLY A 33 -28.26 -3.50 -21.51
N GLU A 34 -27.40 -4.12 -22.30
CA GLU A 34 -26.88 -5.44 -21.97
C GLU A 34 -26.37 -5.39 -20.51
N PRO A 35 -26.61 -6.44 -19.70
CA PRO A 35 -26.10 -6.46 -18.34
C PRO A 35 -24.65 -6.02 -18.33
N ALA A 36 -24.34 -5.00 -17.51
CA ALA A 36 -22.98 -4.51 -17.40
C ALA A 36 -22.07 -5.73 -17.17
N PRO A 37 -20.97 -5.87 -17.92
CA PRO A 37 -20.08 -7.00 -17.75
C PRO A 37 -19.67 -7.10 -16.28
N PRO A 38 -19.62 -8.31 -15.71
CA PRO A 38 -19.31 -8.50 -14.30
C PRO A 38 -17.99 -7.79 -13.97
N VAL A 39 -18.03 -6.96 -12.93
CA VAL A 39 -16.83 -6.24 -12.47
C VAL A 39 -15.80 -7.28 -12.03
N ALA A 40 -14.66 -7.31 -12.73
CA ALA A 40 -13.53 -8.12 -12.33
C ALA A 40 -13.10 -7.71 -10.91
N VAL A 41 -13.00 -8.69 -10.02
CA VAL A 41 -12.48 -8.48 -8.66
C VAL A 41 -11.11 -7.83 -8.78
N GLN A 42 -10.98 -6.62 -8.26
CA GLN A 42 -9.70 -5.93 -8.23
C GLN A 42 -8.79 -6.62 -7.20
N PRO A 43 -7.51 -6.88 -7.53
CA PRO A 43 -6.58 -7.45 -6.56
C PRO A 43 -6.43 -6.49 -5.37
N HIS A 44 -6.51 -7.05 -4.16
CA HIS A 44 -6.30 -6.29 -2.92
C HIS A 44 -4.87 -6.53 -2.41
N PRO A 45 -4.28 -5.57 -1.69
CA PRO A 45 -2.98 -5.79 -1.05
C PRO A 45 -3.03 -6.90 0.00
N GLU A 46 -2.16 -7.90 -0.16
CA GLU A 46 -1.96 -9.00 0.79
C GLU A 46 -0.58 -8.87 1.44
N GLY A 47 -0.53 -8.65 2.75
CA GLY A 47 0.74 -8.54 3.48
C GLY A 47 1.48 -9.88 3.52
N LEU A 48 2.73 -9.91 3.01
CA LEU A 48 3.54 -11.14 2.98
C LEU A 48 3.96 -11.60 4.37
N TRP A 49 4.13 -10.65 5.30
CA TRP A 49 4.42 -10.90 6.71
C TRP A 49 3.57 -9.99 7.61
N PRO A 50 2.30 -10.36 7.88
CA PRO A 50 1.34 -9.49 8.57
C PRO A 50 1.82 -8.99 9.95
N ALA A 51 2.60 -9.79 10.68
CA ALA A 51 3.17 -9.39 11.98
C ALA A 51 4.14 -8.19 11.88
N TRP A 52 4.67 -7.88 10.69
CA TRP A 52 5.57 -6.74 10.46
C TRP A 52 4.85 -5.52 9.88
N ALA A 53 3.57 -5.63 9.49
CA ALA A 53 2.80 -4.52 8.93
C ALA A 53 2.46 -3.44 9.97
N ARG A 54 2.45 -3.77 11.28
CA ARG A 54 2.00 -2.88 12.37
C ARG A 54 3.11 -2.26 13.22
N ALA A 55 4.38 -2.34 12.83
CA ALA A 55 5.46 -1.63 13.52
C ALA A 55 5.49 -0.12 13.16
N GLY A 56 4.34 0.55 13.31
CA GLY A 56 4.18 2.00 13.24
C GLY A 56 4.32 2.62 14.63
N THR A 57 5.53 3.05 14.97
CA THR A 57 5.87 3.91 16.12
C THR A 57 6.31 5.28 15.56
N PRO A 58 6.14 6.42 16.28
CA PRO A 58 6.26 7.78 15.72
C PRO A 58 7.64 8.07 15.11
N PRO A 59 7.78 9.15 14.32
CA PRO A 59 8.97 9.42 13.52
C PRO A 59 10.15 9.76 14.44
N GLY A 60 10.96 8.74 14.73
CA GLY A 60 12.37 8.91 15.05
C GLY A 60 13.20 8.52 13.84
N ASP A 61 14.19 9.36 13.53
CA ASP A 61 15.22 9.31 12.48
C ASP A 61 15.22 8.01 11.68
N ALA A 62 14.27 7.89 10.75
CA ALA A 62 14.31 6.85 9.75
C ALA A 62 15.37 7.21 8.70
N GLY A 63 15.91 6.24 7.99
CA GLY A 63 16.73 6.49 6.81
C GLY A 63 15.86 6.19 5.60
N ALA A 64 15.97 6.98 4.54
CA ALA A 64 15.22 6.78 3.30
C ALA A 64 15.35 5.33 2.78
N GLY A 65 14.28 4.80 2.20
CA GLY A 65 14.32 3.56 1.44
C GLY A 65 15.22 3.75 0.22
N GLU A 66 16.00 2.73 -0.11
CA GLU A 66 16.84 2.77 -1.31
C GLU A 66 15.95 2.39 -2.50
N ALA A 67 15.57 3.40 -3.30
CA ALA A 67 14.88 3.17 -4.56
C ALA A 67 15.77 2.33 -5.47
N ALA A 68 15.19 1.35 -6.16
CA ALA A 68 15.94 0.52 -7.10
C ALA A 68 16.59 1.40 -8.18
N GLN A 69 17.91 1.53 -8.10
CA GLN A 69 18.72 2.15 -9.16
C GLN A 69 18.68 1.29 -10.42
N GLU A 70 18.99 1.89 -11.57
CA GLU A 70 19.21 1.15 -12.81
C GLU A 70 20.38 0.17 -12.62
N GLN A 71 20.03 -1.11 -12.49
CA GLN A 71 20.97 -2.17 -12.18
C GLN A 71 21.38 -2.89 -13.47
N ALA A 72 22.62 -3.36 -13.54
CA ALA A 72 23.04 -4.30 -14.59
C ALA A 72 22.09 -5.52 -14.63
N PRO A 73 21.93 -6.18 -15.79
CA PRO A 73 21.12 -7.40 -15.91
C PRO A 73 21.41 -8.38 -14.77
N PRO A 74 20.37 -8.99 -14.16
CA PRO A 74 20.55 -10.02 -13.16
C PRO A 74 21.46 -11.14 -13.66
N THR A 75 22.36 -11.59 -12.80
CA THR A 75 23.23 -12.73 -13.12
C THR A 75 22.83 -13.94 -12.27
N PRO A 76 22.92 -15.16 -12.83
CA PRO A 76 22.70 -16.37 -12.05
C PRO A 76 23.62 -16.49 -10.84
N LEU A 77 23.06 -16.91 -9.71
CA LEU A 77 23.83 -17.20 -8.51
C LEU A 77 24.75 -18.41 -8.74
N ALA A 78 26.01 -18.27 -8.33
CA ALA A 78 27.01 -19.33 -8.42
C ALA A 78 26.92 -20.29 -7.22
N GLY A 79 27.42 -21.52 -7.39
CA GLY A 79 27.56 -22.49 -6.29
C GLY A 79 26.29 -23.19 -5.85
N LEU A 80 25.15 -22.97 -6.53
CA LEU A 80 23.91 -23.68 -6.30
C LEU A 80 23.73 -24.85 -7.29
N PRO A 81 23.06 -25.95 -6.88
CA PRO A 81 22.59 -26.96 -7.82
C PRO A 81 21.59 -26.34 -8.81
N ALA A 82 21.34 -27.04 -9.92
CA ALA A 82 20.27 -26.65 -10.83
C ALA A 82 18.91 -26.65 -10.12
N VAL A 83 18.06 -25.69 -10.47
CA VAL A 83 16.70 -25.61 -9.94
C VAL A 83 15.92 -26.85 -10.41
N PRO A 84 15.30 -27.62 -9.49
CA PRO A 84 14.50 -28.77 -9.87
C PRO A 84 13.31 -28.39 -10.77
N VAL A 85 13.12 -29.11 -11.87
CA VAL A 85 11.96 -28.90 -12.77
C VAL A 85 10.64 -29.10 -12.00
N ARG A 86 10.59 -30.12 -11.15
CA ARG A 86 9.46 -30.35 -10.25
C ARG A 86 9.65 -29.57 -8.96
N GLY A 87 8.74 -28.64 -8.69
CA GLY A 87 8.72 -27.85 -7.45
C GLY A 87 9.56 -26.58 -7.48
N GLY A 88 10.39 -26.36 -8.51
CA GLY A 88 11.08 -25.09 -8.72
C GLY A 88 11.93 -24.64 -7.53
N LEU A 89 11.88 -23.33 -7.24
CA LEU A 89 12.57 -22.75 -6.09
C LEU A 89 12.07 -23.29 -4.75
N ALA A 90 10.80 -23.70 -4.64
CA ALA A 90 10.24 -24.26 -3.42
C ALA A 90 10.83 -25.63 -3.06
N ALA A 91 11.44 -26.33 -4.03
CA ALA A 91 12.20 -27.56 -3.78
C ALA A 91 13.66 -27.31 -3.35
N MET A 92 14.12 -26.06 -3.35
CA MET A 92 15.46 -25.68 -2.90
C MET A 92 15.46 -25.27 -1.43
N LYS A 93 16.64 -25.26 -0.80
CA LYS A 93 16.80 -24.73 0.56
C LYS A 93 16.97 -23.21 0.51
N PRO A 94 16.05 -22.41 1.07
CA PRO A 94 16.17 -20.95 1.03
C PRO A 94 17.46 -20.43 1.66
N ASP A 95 17.94 -21.06 2.73
CA ASP A 95 19.21 -20.68 3.37
C ASP A 95 20.41 -20.85 2.42
N ALA A 96 20.41 -21.90 1.59
CA ALA A 96 21.47 -22.10 0.59
C ALA A 96 21.46 -20.97 -0.46
N ILE A 97 20.26 -20.55 -0.91
CA ILE A 97 20.10 -19.43 -1.85
C ILE A 97 20.61 -18.13 -1.23
N VAL A 98 20.21 -17.83 0.01
CA VAL A 98 20.67 -16.65 0.77
C VAL A 98 22.19 -16.64 0.93
N CYS A 99 22.80 -17.80 1.21
CA CYS A 99 24.25 -17.92 1.37
C CYS A 99 25.04 -17.78 0.05
N ALA A 100 24.42 -18.13 -1.09
CA ALA A 100 25.03 -18.02 -2.41
C ALA A 100 24.95 -16.60 -3.00
N ASP A 101 23.99 -15.80 -2.55
CA ASP A 101 23.78 -14.42 -2.98
C ASP A 101 24.73 -13.45 -2.26
N SER A 102 25.60 -12.78 -3.00
CA SER A 102 26.58 -11.83 -2.44
C SER A 102 25.93 -10.65 -1.70
N ARG A 103 24.73 -10.21 -2.10
CA ARG A 103 23.99 -9.12 -1.45
C ARG A 103 23.28 -9.57 -0.17
N MET A 104 22.97 -10.86 -0.07
CA MET A 104 22.31 -11.47 1.10
C MET A 104 23.26 -12.31 1.97
N LYS A 105 24.53 -12.45 1.59
CA LYS A 105 25.52 -13.31 2.24
C LYS A 105 25.72 -13.01 3.72
N ALA A 106 25.61 -11.73 4.12
CA ALA A 106 25.68 -11.33 5.53
C ALA A 106 24.54 -11.90 6.40
N GLN A 107 23.49 -12.41 5.75
CA GLN A 107 22.32 -13.02 6.39
C GLN A 107 22.37 -14.55 6.36
N CYS A 108 23.41 -15.12 5.75
CA CYS A 108 23.66 -16.56 5.75
C CYS A 108 23.79 -17.10 7.18
N GLY A 109 23.06 -18.17 7.50
CA GLY A 109 23.09 -18.81 8.81
C GLY A 109 22.42 -18.02 9.95
N ARG A 110 21.81 -16.86 9.67
CA ARG A 110 21.02 -16.14 10.68
C ARG A 110 19.79 -16.93 11.08
N ALA A 111 19.41 -16.81 12.36
CA ALA A 111 18.24 -17.48 12.89
C ALA A 111 16.95 -17.06 12.18
N ARG A 112 16.00 -17.99 12.08
CA ARG A 112 14.65 -17.70 11.58
C ARG A 112 13.84 -16.94 12.63
N ILE A 113 13.03 -16.00 12.17
CA ILE A 113 12.21 -15.12 13.01
C ILE A 113 10.75 -15.13 12.59
N ASP A 114 9.84 -15.32 13.55
CA ASP A 114 8.39 -15.39 13.28
C ASP A 114 7.63 -14.14 13.76
N LEU A 115 8.32 -13.27 14.49
CA LEU A 115 7.78 -12.01 15.02
C LEU A 115 8.84 -10.91 14.89
N PRO A 116 8.40 -9.64 14.78
CA PRO A 116 9.30 -8.49 14.77
C PRO A 116 10.03 -8.32 16.11
N GLY A 117 11.08 -7.49 16.10
CA GLY A 117 11.79 -7.07 17.32
C GLY A 117 13.12 -7.78 17.57
N ARG A 118 13.51 -8.73 16.73
CA ARG A 118 14.84 -9.35 16.74
C ARG A 118 15.42 -9.42 15.33
N ALA A 119 16.74 -9.38 15.23
CA ALA A 119 17.42 -9.59 13.96
C ALA A 119 17.34 -11.07 13.54
N GLY A 120 17.26 -11.31 12.24
CA GLY A 120 17.17 -12.64 11.66
C GLY A 120 16.36 -12.68 10.37
N VAL A 121 16.18 -13.87 9.80
CA VAL A 121 15.51 -14.06 8.52
C VAL A 121 14.04 -14.40 8.75
N ARG A 122 13.12 -13.65 8.15
CA ARG A 122 11.67 -13.92 8.22
C ARG A 122 11.35 -15.26 7.54
N PRO A 123 10.14 -15.85 7.73
CA PRO A 123 9.78 -17.07 7.03
C PRO A 123 9.81 -16.82 5.50
N PRO A 124 10.38 -17.72 4.69
CA PRO A 124 10.43 -17.52 3.24
C PRO A 124 9.01 -17.54 2.65
N VAL A 125 8.76 -16.69 1.67
CA VAL A 125 7.46 -16.59 0.99
C VAL A 125 7.62 -16.98 -0.47
N TYR A 126 6.65 -17.71 -1.02
CA TYR A 126 6.63 -18.13 -2.42
C TYR A 126 5.39 -17.55 -3.10
N ARG A 127 5.57 -16.78 -4.18
CA ARG A 127 4.48 -16.17 -4.95
C ARG A 127 4.86 -16.07 -6.42
N ASP A 128 3.88 -16.30 -7.28
CA ASP A 128 4.02 -16.08 -8.73
C ASP A 128 3.91 -14.59 -9.04
N LEU A 129 5.07 -13.95 -9.21
CA LEU A 129 5.22 -12.53 -9.54
C LEU A 129 5.49 -12.30 -11.03
N THR A 130 5.91 -13.35 -11.75
CA THR A 130 6.19 -13.28 -13.19
C THR A 130 4.97 -13.64 -14.04
N GLY A 131 3.98 -14.31 -13.46
CA GLY A 131 2.77 -14.79 -14.13
C GLY A 131 2.99 -16.09 -14.92
N ASP A 132 4.11 -16.78 -14.74
CA ASP A 132 4.44 -18.00 -15.46
C ASP A 132 3.95 -19.29 -14.76
N GLY A 133 3.32 -19.15 -13.59
CA GLY A 133 2.82 -20.25 -12.77
C GLY A 133 3.88 -20.88 -11.85
N ALA A 134 5.14 -20.48 -11.94
CA ALA A 134 6.21 -20.90 -11.06
C ALA A 134 6.47 -19.80 -10.00
N PRO A 135 6.36 -20.10 -8.70
CA PRO A 135 6.50 -19.05 -7.70
C PRO A 135 7.96 -18.63 -7.50
N GLU A 136 8.18 -17.32 -7.48
CA GLU A 136 9.40 -16.67 -6.99
C GLU A 136 9.58 -16.88 -5.48
N LEU A 137 10.84 -16.94 -5.04
CA LEU A 137 11.21 -16.94 -3.63
C LEU A 137 11.44 -15.50 -3.16
N ILE A 138 10.74 -15.09 -2.11
CA ILE A 138 10.87 -13.80 -1.45
C ILE A 138 11.45 -14.02 -0.05
N VAL A 139 12.57 -13.35 0.24
CA VAL A 139 13.26 -13.43 1.53
C VAL A 139 13.44 -12.03 2.09
N ALA A 140 13.05 -11.84 3.34
CA ALA A 140 13.36 -10.65 4.12
C ALA A 140 14.26 -11.00 5.32
N ALA A 141 15.22 -10.13 5.60
CA ALA A 141 16.08 -10.25 6.78
C ALA A 141 16.13 -8.94 7.55
N ASP A 142 15.78 -9.00 8.83
CA ASP A 142 15.90 -7.90 9.77
C ASP A 142 17.33 -7.90 10.35
N VAL A 143 17.98 -6.74 10.34
CA VAL A 143 19.35 -6.56 10.85
C VAL A 143 19.34 -5.70 12.11
N GLU A 144 20.43 -5.75 12.88
CA GLU A 144 20.55 -5.13 14.22
C GLU A 144 20.30 -3.61 14.21
N SER A 145 20.54 -2.94 13.09
CA SER A 145 20.30 -1.50 12.92
C SER A 145 18.80 -1.13 12.82
N GLY A 146 17.90 -2.11 12.85
CA GLY A 146 16.47 -1.92 12.59
C GLY A 146 16.14 -1.68 11.12
N ARG A 147 17.10 -1.93 10.23
CA ARG A 147 16.84 -2.06 8.79
C ARG A 147 16.36 -3.47 8.47
N THR A 148 15.66 -3.57 7.36
CA THR A 148 15.29 -4.83 6.71
C THR A 148 15.80 -4.77 5.29
N VAL A 149 16.38 -5.87 4.81
CA VAL A 149 16.66 -6.10 3.39
C VAL A 149 15.70 -7.15 2.85
N VAL A 150 15.29 -6.99 1.60
CA VAL A 150 14.38 -7.90 0.89
C VAL A 150 15.02 -8.27 -0.43
N SER A 151 15.03 -9.57 -0.73
CA SER A 151 15.46 -10.11 -2.01
C SER A 151 14.37 -10.98 -2.60
N VAL A 152 14.21 -10.89 -3.92
CA VAL A 152 13.32 -11.75 -4.72
C VAL A 152 14.17 -12.54 -5.70
N TYR A 153 13.90 -13.84 -5.81
CA TYR A 153 14.60 -14.74 -6.70
C TYR A 153 13.61 -15.45 -7.62
N THR A 154 13.97 -15.57 -8.89
CA THR A 154 13.27 -16.41 -9.87
C THR A 154 14.18 -17.56 -10.33
N ALA A 155 13.58 -18.53 -11.02
CA ALA A 155 14.29 -19.61 -11.68
C ALA A 155 14.37 -19.36 -13.19
N GLU A 156 15.56 -19.02 -13.68
CA GLU A 156 15.79 -18.80 -15.11
C GLU A 156 16.71 -19.88 -15.66
N ARG A 157 16.27 -20.62 -16.69
CA ARG A 157 17.06 -21.68 -17.37
C ARG A 157 17.70 -22.66 -16.38
N GLY A 158 16.95 -23.05 -15.35
CA GLY A 158 17.41 -23.98 -14.30
C GLY A 158 18.43 -23.38 -13.33
N LYS A 159 18.56 -22.06 -13.26
CA LYS A 159 19.43 -21.33 -12.33
C LYS A 159 18.63 -20.34 -11.48
N VAL A 160 19.12 -20.07 -10.28
CA VAL A 160 18.53 -19.06 -9.40
C VAL A 160 19.08 -17.69 -9.79
N VAL A 161 18.19 -16.72 -9.99
CA VAL A 161 18.53 -15.34 -10.37
C VAL A 161 17.89 -14.37 -9.39
N GLN A 162 18.66 -13.40 -8.85
CA GLN A 162 18.10 -12.33 -8.02
C GLN A 162 17.49 -11.24 -8.91
N VAL A 163 16.18 -11.07 -8.81
CA VAL A 163 15.40 -10.14 -9.65
C VAL A 163 14.94 -8.89 -8.91
N LEU A 164 15.08 -8.86 -7.59
CA LEU A 164 14.93 -7.66 -6.77
C LEU A 164 15.88 -7.73 -5.59
N PHE A 165 16.51 -6.60 -5.26
CA PHE A 165 17.12 -6.36 -3.95
C PHE A 165 16.80 -4.95 -3.52
N THR A 166 16.17 -4.80 -2.35
CA THR A 166 15.82 -3.50 -1.78
C THR A 166 15.93 -3.55 -0.26
N GLY A 167 15.89 -2.39 0.38
CA GLY A 167 15.95 -2.32 1.83
C GLY A 167 15.51 -0.96 2.37
N GLY A 168 15.18 -0.95 3.65
CA GLY A 168 14.61 0.21 4.32
C GLY A 168 14.46 -0.05 5.80
N ARG A 169 13.98 0.96 6.54
CA ARG A 169 13.63 0.81 7.96
C ARG A 169 12.14 0.58 8.08
N ARG A 170 11.74 -0.26 9.05
CA ARG A 170 10.33 -0.60 9.31
C ARG A 170 9.62 -1.08 8.03
N LEU A 171 10.23 -2.05 7.36
CA LEU A 171 9.80 -2.50 6.03
C LEU A 171 8.63 -3.48 6.13
N ALA A 172 7.52 -3.11 5.49
CA ALA A 172 6.37 -3.97 5.22
C ALA A 172 6.31 -4.30 3.71
N VAL A 173 5.99 -5.55 3.39
CA VAL A 173 5.88 -6.02 2.01
C VAL A 173 4.49 -6.59 1.79
N GLU A 174 3.87 -6.15 0.69
CA GLU A 174 2.54 -6.56 0.26
C GLU A 174 2.62 -7.07 -1.19
N ALA A 175 1.75 -8.01 -1.56
CA ALA A 175 1.51 -8.38 -2.95
C ALA A 175 0.16 -7.82 -3.43
N VAL A 176 0.11 -7.33 -4.67
CA VAL A 176 -1.13 -6.89 -5.35
C VAL A 176 -1.17 -7.60 -6.69
N GLY A 177 -1.82 -8.77 -6.73
CA GLY A 177 -1.66 -9.68 -7.87
C GLY A 177 -0.20 -10.13 -7.98
N SER A 178 0.41 -9.91 -9.14
CA SER A 178 1.82 -10.22 -9.42
C SER A 178 2.79 -9.08 -9.05
N ASP A 179 2.27 -7.95 -8.58
CA ASP A 179 3.11 -6.81 -8.18
C ASP A 179 3.49 -6.89 -6.70
N LEU A 180 4.67 -6.36 -6.37
CA LEU A 180 5.11 -6.18 -4.99
C LEU A 180 5.02 -4.70 -4.60
N VAL A 181 4.49 -4.43 -3.41
CA VAL A 181 4.53 -3.10 -2.79
C VAL A 181 5.41 -3.18 -1.55
N VAL A 182 6.48 -2.38 -1.54
CA VAL A 182 7.40 -2.25 -0.41
C VAL A 182 7.16 -0.91 0.26
N ARG A 183 6.72 -0.95 1.52
CA ARG A 183 6.56 0.23 2.37
C ARG A 183 7.72 0.34 3.33
N ALA A 184 8.31 1.53 3.42
CA ALA A 184 9.39 1.82 4.35
C ALA A 184 9.19 3.20 4.99
N ALA A 185 9.69 3.37 6.20
CA ALA A 185 9.76 4.68 6.82
C ALA A 185 10.88 5.51 6.15
N ALA A 186 10.57 6.73 5.74
CA ALA A 186 11.51 7.71 5.22
C ALA A 186 12.06 8.62 6.33
N SER A 187 13.18 9.28 6.07
CA SER A 187 13.91 10.07 7.07
C SER A 187 13.20 11.33 7.53
N ASP A 188 12.34 11.89 6.71
CA ASP A 188 11.52 13.06 7.00
C ASP A 188 10.18 12.70 7.65
N GLY A 189 10.05 11.48 8.17
CA GLY A 189 8.82 11.00 8.81
C GLY A 189 7.71 10.63 7.84
N ALA A 190 7.94 10.69 6.52
CA ALA A 190 7.01 10.14 5.54
C ALA A 190 7.05 8.60 5.51
N GLU A 191 5.99 8.01 4.98
CA GLU A 191 5.99 6.63 4.50
C GLU A 191 6.29 6.66 2.99
N GLN A 192 7.29 5.90 2.57
CA GLN A 192 7.56 5.66 1.16
C GLN A 192 6.96 4.31 0.77
N ALA A 193 6.25 4.25 -0.35
CA ALA A 193 5.66 3.04 -0.91
C ALA A 193 6.11 2.89 -2.36
N VAL A 194 6.94 1.88 -2.62
CA VAL A 194 7.44 1.57 -3.96
C VAL A 194 6.73 0.34 -4.48
N ARG A 195 6.08 0.44 -5.65
CA ARG A 195 5.45 -0.69 -6.33
C ARG A 195 6.37 -1.18 -7.44
N TYR A 196 6.60 -2.49 -7.45
CA TYR A 196 7.41 -3.19 -8.41
C TYR A 196 6.55 -4.15 -9.24
N THR A 197 6.82 -4.21 -10.54
CA THR A 197 6.22 -5.19 -11.47
C THR A 197 7.32 -5.90 -12.25
N TRP A 198 7.03 -7.12 -12.71
CA TRP A 198 7.94 -7.87 -13.56
C TRP A 198 8.03 -7.23 -14.95
N ASP A 199 9.24 -6.92 -15.43
CA ASP A 199 9.49 -6.34 -16.76
C ASP A 199 9.96 -7.35 -17.81
N GLY A 200 9.96 -8.65 -17.47
CA GLY A 200 10.54 -9.71 -18.31
C GLY A 200 11.99 -10.07 -17.97
N THR A 201 12.68 -9.24 -17.17
CA THR A 201 14.07 -9.45 -16.74
C THR A 201 14.24 -9.33 -15.23
N ARG A 202 13.56 -8.36 -14.60
CA ARG A 202 13.63 -8.07 -13.16
C ARG A 202 12.32 -7.46 -12.64
N MET A 203 12.24 -7.29 -11.33
CA MET A 203 11.21 -6.45 -10.72
C MET A 203 11.59 -4.97 -10.91
N SER A 204 10.84 -4.27 -11.76
CA SER A 204 11.03 -2.86 -12.10
C SER A 204 10.08 -1.96 -11.33
N THR A 205 10.53 -0.76 -10.98
CA THR A 205 9.69 0.23 -10.28
C THR A 205 8.66 0.82 -11.24
N ILE A 206 7.37 0.74 -10.89
CA ILE A 206 6.28 1.40 -11.63
C ILE A 206 5.67 2.57 -10.88
N SER A 207 5.82 2.61 -9.55
CA SER A 207 5.49 3.80 -8.77
C SER A 207 6.38 3.90 -7.54
N ASP A 208 6.67 5.13 -7.14
CA ASP A 208 7.36 5.48 -5.90
C ASP A 208 6.60 6.65 -5.27
N GLU A 209 5.75 6.34 -4.31
CA GLU A 209 4.90 7.31 -3.63
C GLU A 209 5.45 7.64 -2.26
N LYS A 210 5.46 8.93 -1.92
CA LYS A 210 5.84 9.41 -0.59
C LYS A 210 4.66 10.11 0.06
N ARG A 211 4.22 9.59 1.22
CA ARG A 211 3.05 10.08 1.95
C ARG A 211 3.45 10.57 3.32
N TYR A 212 3.15 11.82 3.62
CA TYR A 212 3.26 12.37 4.97
C TYR A 212 1.98 12.10 5.71
N ARG A 213 2.05 11.44 6.88
CA ARG A 213 0.89 11.41 7.76
C ARG A 213 0.73 12.81 8.37
N PRO A 214 -0.48 13.41 8.33
CA PRO A 214 -0.74 14.60 9.12
C PRO A 214 -0.43 14.28 10.58
N CYS A 215 0.47 15.04 11.21
CA CYS A 215 0.55 15.02 12.67
C CYS A 215 -0.88 15.25 13.19
N PRO A 216 -1.38 14.45 14.14
CA PRO A 216 -2.56 14.84 14.89
C PRO A 216 -2.22 16.22 15.45
N ARG A 217 -2.91 17.27 14.98
CA ARG A 217 -2.89 18.54 15.69
C ARG A 217 -3.30 18.17 17.11
N SER A 218 -2.44 18.39 18.09
CA SER A 218 -2.85 18.36 19.49
C SER A 218 -4.19 19.10 19.55
N PRO A 219 -5.25 18.53 20.15
CA PRO A 219 -6.48 19.26 20.32
C PRO A 219 -6.10 20.56 21.02
N ARG A 220 -6.15 21.65 20.26
CA ARG A 220 -5.91 22.99 20.75
C ARG A 220 -6.98 23.12 21.83
N SER A 221 -6.58 23.22 23.09
CA SER A 221 -7.52 23.46 24.19
C SER A 221 -8.40 24.61 23.75
N SER A 222 -9.65 24.31 23.42
CA SER A 222 -10.65 25.34 23.20
C SER A 222 -10.68 26.17 24.49
N PRO A 223 -10.54 27.50 24.44
CA PRO A 223 -10.83 28.30 25.61
C PRO A 223 -12.29 28.01 25.97
N ASP A 224 -12.48 27.53 27.19
CA ASP A 224 -13.78 27.26 27.81
C ASP A 224 -14.60 28.55 27.76
N LEU A 225 -15.54 28.62 26.82
CA LEU A 225 -16.57 29.63 26.82
C LEU A 225 -17.69 29.12 27.73
N SER A 226 -17.53 29.35 29.03
CA SER A 226 -18.60 29.15 30.00
C SER A 226 -19.79 30.05 29.67
N PRO A 227 -21.04 29.53 29.61
CA PRO A 227 -22.23 30.37 29.58
C PRO A 227 -22.59 30.90 30.99
N PRO A 228 -23.22 32.09 31.10
CA PRO A 228 -23.51 32.74 32.38
C PRO A 228 -24.89 32.37 32.96
N GLY A 229 -24.98 32.45 34.30
CA GLY A 229 -26.24 32.47 35.10
C GLY A 229 -26.52 31.14 35.81
N SER A 230 -26.88 31.08 37.09
CA SER A 230 -27.51 32.07 37.99
C SER A 230 -27.43 31.59 39.47
N PRO A 231 -27.79 32.41 40.46
CA PRO A 231 -27.28 32.34 41.83
C PRO A 231 -28.16 31.53 42.79
N SER A 232 -27.57 31.04 43.89
CA SER A 232 -28.30 30.81 45.13
C SER A 232 -27.45 31.07 46.38
N THR A 233 -28.14 31.76 47.27
CA THR A 233 -27.78 32.52 48.46
C THR A 233 -27.59 31.64 49.72
N GLN A 234 -26.73 32.13 50.63
CA GLN A 234 -26.64 31.85 52.08
C GLN A 234 -26.23 30.42 52.50
N GLU A 235 -25.39 30.20 53.51
CA GLU A 235 -25.32 30.83 54.83
C GLU A 235 -23.93 30.62 55.48
N SER A 236 -23.46 31.64 56.20
CA SER A 236 -22.30 31.68 57.12
C SER A 236 -22.90 31.62 58.55
N PRO A 237 -22.24 31.15 59.65
CA PRO A 237 -21.03 31.82 60.14
C PRO A 237 -20.05 31.07 61.09
N ALA A 238 -18.85 31.70 61.20
CA ALA A 238 -17.94 31.81 62.37
C ALA A 238 -17.23 30.53 62.88
N GLU A 239 -16.03 30.52 63.48
CA GLU A 239 -15.08 31.55 63.95
C GLU A 239 -13.78 30.84 64.40
N LYS A 240 -12.68 31.62 64.57
CA LYS A 240 -11.46 31.36 65.40
C LYS A 240 -10.45 30.33 64.86
N SER A 241 -9.13 30.48 64.97
CA SER A 241 -8.23 31.42 65.69
C SER A 241 -6.79 31.09 65.21
N ARG A 242 -6.02 32.06 64.67
CA ARG A 242 -4.84 32.73 65.27
C ARG A 242 -3.55 31.88 65.51
N ALA A 243 -2.43 32.47 65.02
CA ALA A 243 -0.99 32.29 65.37
C ALA A 243 -0.33 30.96 64.95
N GLU A 244 0.94 30.85 64.53
CA GLU A 244 2.19 31.53 64.92
C GLU A 244 3.29 31.16 63.88
N LYS A 245 3.89 32.10 63.12
CA LYS A 245 5.25 32.69 63.25
C LYS A 245 6.37 31.77 63.80
N GLY A 246 7.35 31.39 62.97
CA GLY A 246 8.68 30.91 63.40
C GLY A 246 9.56 30.42 62.23
N PRO A 247 10.91 30.61 62.25
CA PRO A 247 11.62 31.13 61.08
C PRO A 247 12.50 30.14 60.31
N ALA A 248 12.87 30.57 59.10
CA ALA A 248 13.93 30.00 58.28
C ALA A 248 15.32 30.32 58.86
N GLU A 249 16.09 29.28 59.16
CA GLU A 249 17.52 29.36 59.43
C GLU A 249 18.28 29.03 58.14
N LYS A 250 19.25 29.87 57.78
CA LYS A 250 19.99 29.81 56.53
C LYS A 250 21.50 29.80 56.83
N GLY A 251 22.12 28.67 56.47
CA GLY A 251 23.54 28.52 56.10
C GLY A 251 24.48 28.04 57.19
N PRO A 252 25.73 27.69 56.84
CA PRO A 252 26.27 27.15 55.58
C PRO A 252 26.31 25.61 55.54
#